data_AF-A0A7M7PJR1-F1
#
_entry.id   AF-A0A7M7PJR1-F1
#
_cell.length_a   1.000
_cell.length_b   1.000
_cell.length_c   1.000
_cell.angle_alpha   90.00
_cell.angle_beta   90.00
_cell.angle_gamma   90.00
#
_symmetry.space_group_name_H-M   'P 1'
#
loop_
_entity.id
_entity.type
_entity.pdbx_description
1 polymer ?
#
loop_
_entity_poly.entity_id
_entity_poly.type
_entity_poly.pdbx_seq_one_letter_code
_entity_poly.pdbx_strand_id
1 'polypeptide(L)'
;MSILETKKLVKERGWGGPGKAVISFTSTVNGYHHFKKRPFQGSQFLMQCRPEMGNKYDKAATLVVAPKLDVVAPELHDKETRAASTSGRDRQQTVREICGHPVGRVPKGLSAVVRFAINSGWGAYCWYLGTMTHDGPVRGGGPKLNVCYVMVGGKRMADEIVRQIRRNGGRDINVL
;
A
#
# COMPACT_ATOMS: atom_id res chain seq x y z
N MET A 1 -13.05 -0.29 -2.17
CA MET A 1 -13.14 1.18 -2.04
C MET A 1 -13.82 1.73 -3.28
N SER A 2 -14.71 2.71 -3.14
CA SER A 2 -15.30 3.42 -4.27
C SER A 2 -14.35 4.49 -4.79
N ILE A 3 -14.44 4.83 -6.07
CA ILE A 3 -13.70 5.94 -6.70
C ILE A 3 -13.83 7.28 -5.93
N LEU A 4 -14.87 7.43 -5.11
CA LEU A 4 -15.17 8.63 -4.32
C LEU A 4 -14.13 8.90 -3.24
N GLU A 5 -13.69 7.86 -2.52
CA GLU A 5 -12.69 8.00 -1.46
C GLU A 5 -11.32 8.39 -2.04
N THR A 6 -10.93 7.83 -3.18
CA THR A 6 -9.73 8.25 -3.92
C THR A 6 -9.84 9.71 -4.36
N LYS A 7 -10.98 10.13 -4.94
CA LYS A 7 -11.19 11.54 -5.35
C LYS A 7 -11.09 12.51 -4.17
N LYS A 8 -11.66 12.15 -3.02
CA LYS A 8 -11.55 12.94 -1.78
C LYS A 8 -10.09 13.09 -1.36
N LEU A 9 -9.34 11.99 -1.30
CA LEU A 9 -7.91 12.01 -0.96
C LEU A 9 -7.10 12.87 -1.94
N VAL A 10 -7.34 12.74 -3.24
CA VAL A 10 -6.66 13.54 -4.28
C VAL A 10 -6.88 15.03 -4.08
N LYS A 11 -8.12 15.43 -3.73
CA LYS A 11 -8.48 16.82 -3.43
C LYS A 11 -7.76 17.31 -2.16
N GLU A 12 -7.85 16.56 -1.07
CA GLU A 12 -7.23 16.92 0.22
C GLU A 12 -5.71 17.03 0.14
N ARG A 13 -5.07 16.19 -0.67
CA ARG A 13 -3.60 16.15 -0.84
C ARG A 13 -3.09 17.08 -1.93
N GLY A 14 -3.96 17.77 -2.67
CA GLY A 14 -3.55 18.63 -3.79
C GLY A 14 -2.82 17.87 -4.91
N TRP A 15 -3.15 16.59 -5.10
CA TRP A 15 -2.48 15.72 -6.08
C TRP A 15 -2.98 15.92 -7.51
N GLY A 16 -4.18 16.48 -7.67
CA GLY A 16 -4.74 16.84 -8.98
C GLY A 16 -4.12 18.11 -9.58
N GLY A 17 -4.43 18.37 -10.84
CA GLY A 17 -4.07 19.60 -11.54
C GLY A 17 -3.62 19.39 -12.99
N PRO A 18 -3.39 20.48 -13.74
CA PRO A 18 -2.87 20.41 -15.10
C PRO A 18 -1.57 19.61 -15.17
N GLY A 19 -1.48 18.69 -16.13
CA GLY A 19 -0.29 17.85 -16.34
C GLY A 19 -0.07 16.70 -15.34
N LYS A 20 -0.88 16.58 -14.28
CA LYS A 20 -0.80 15.46 -13.32
C LYS A 20 -1.84 14.38 -13.60
N ALA A 21 -1.49 13.13 -13.29
CA ALA A 21 -2.39 11.98 -13.30
C ALA A 21 -2.34 11.29 -11.94
N VAL A 22 -3.49 10.79 -11.51
CA VAL A 22 -3.61 9.91 -10.36
C VAL A 22 -4.17 8.57 -10.80
N ILE A 23 -3.43 7.50 -10.56
CA ILE A 23 -3.86 6.13 -10.84
C ILE A 23 -4.15 5.47 -9.51
N SER A 24 -5.33 4.85 -9.38
CA SER A 24 -5.65 4.02 -8.23
C SER A 24 -6.07 2.62 -8.66
N PHE A 25 -5.72 1.60 -7.88
CA PHE A 25 -6.05 0.21 -8.18
C PHE A 25 -6.02 -0.65 -6.92
N THR A 26 -6.81 -1.71 -6.90
CA THR A 26 -6.83 -2.68 -5.80
C THR A 26 -5.84 -3.81 -6.07
N SER A 27 -5.17 -4.26 -5.02
CA SER A 27 -4.34 -5.47 -5.01
C SER A 27 -4.04 -5.85 -3.56
N THR A 28 -2.93 -6.56 -3.34
CA THR A 28 -2.49 -7.02 -2.03
C THR A 28 -1.15 -6.43 -1.62
N VAL A 29 -0.84 -6.53 -0.34
CA VAL A 29 0.51 -6.42 0.23
C VAL A 29 0.87 -7.77 0.83
N ASN A 30 2.04 -8.29 0.44
CA ASN A 30 2.52 -9.60 0.81
C ASN A 30 3.49 -9.54 2.00
N GLY A 31 3.77 -10.70 2.58
CA GLY A 31 4.81 -10.86 3.61
C GLY A 31 4.33 -10.62 5.03
N TYR A 32 3.02 -10.56 5.28
CA TYR A 32 2.49 -10.33 6.63
C TYR A 32 3.04 -11.33 7.68
N HIS A 33 3.30 -12.58 7.28
CA HIS A 33 3.91 -13.59 8.14
C HIS A 33 5.32 -13.20 8.65
N HIS A 34 6.07 -12.39 7.88
CA HIS A 34 7.39 -11.89 8.24
C HIS A 34 7.28 -10.58 9.02
N PHE A 35 6.51 -9.60 8.53
CA PHE A 35 6.46 -8.26 9.12
C PHE A 35 5.56 -8.18 10.35
N LYS A 36 4.47 -8.96 10.38
CA LYS A 36 3.48 -9.05 11.46
C LYS A 36 2.95 -7.70 11.96
N LYS A 37 2.77 -6.73 11.07
CA LYS A 37 2.19 -5.41 11.37
C LYS A 37 0.90 -5.23 10.58
N ARG A 38 -0.22 -5.11 11.28
CA ARG A 38 -1.51 -4.81 10.65
C ARG A 38 -1.70 -3.30 10.59
N PRO A 39 -1.87 -2.68 9.40
CA PRO A 39 -2.11 -1.25 9.30
C PRO A 39 -3.49 -0.86 9.83
N PHE A 40 -3.66 0.40 10.25
CA PHE A 40 -4.98 0.96 10.50
C PHE A 40 -5.78 1.01 9.19
N GLN A 41 -7.08 0.72 9.27
CA GLN A 41 -7.97 0.75 8.12
C GLN A 41 -8.35 2.19 7.75
N GLY A 42 -8.34 2.49 6.45
CA GLY A 42 -8.82 3.77 5.93
C GLY A 42 -7.73 4.67 5.35
N SER A 43 -8.13 5.61 4.52
CA SER A 43 -7.23 6.48 3.72
C SER A 43 -6.43 7.49 4.54
N GLN A 44 -6.85 7.77 5.79
CA GLN A 44 -6.10 8.63 6.72
C GLN A 44 -4.77 8.01 7.12
N PHE A 45 -4.66 6.67 7.12
CA PHE A 45 -3.42 5.94 7.37
C PHE A 45 -2.74 5.55 6.05
N LEU A 46 -2.23 6.55 5.35
CA LEU A 46 -1.62 6.41 4.03
C LEU A 46 -0.18 5.87 4.16
N MET A 47 0.05 4.66 3.68
CA MET A 47 1.35 4.00 3.65
C MET A 47 2.11 4.37 2.37
N GLN A 48 3.45 4.37 2.45
CA GLN A 48 4.31 4.71 1.33
C GLN A 48 4.99 3.47 0.75
N CYS A 49 5.03 3.37 -0.58
CA CYS A 49 5.84 2.39 -1.28
C CYS A 49 7.28 2.90 -1.40
N ARG A 50 8.27 2.09 -1.00
CA ARG A 50 9.69 2.45 -1.08
C ARG A 50 10.52 1.32 -1.70
N PRO A 51 11.44 1.62 -2.62
CA PRO A 51 12.44 0.67 -3.07
C PRO A 51 13.14 -0.06 -1.92
N GLU A 52 13.18 -1.39 -1.97
CA GLU A 52 13.98 -2.20 -1.07
C GLU A 52 15.38 -2.40 -1.67
N MET A 53 16.39 -1.80 -1.07
CA MET A 53 17.76 -1.95 -1.53
C MET A 53 18.35 -3.27 -1.02
N GLY A 54 19.05 -4.01 -1.88
CA GLY A 54 19.77 -5.24 -1.50
C GLY A 54 18.90 -6.49 -1.27
N ASN A 55 17.63 -6.49 -1.70
CA ASN A 55 16.81 -7.71 -1.66
C ASN A 55 17.42 -8.79 -2.57
N LYS A 56 17.75 -9.95 -1.98
CA LYS A 56 18.44 -11.06 -2.66
C LYS A 56 17.56 -11.82 -3.67
N TYR A 57 16.24 -11.73 -3.53
CA TYR A 57 15.28 -12.53 -4.30
C TYR A 57 14.61 -11.75 -5.44
N ASP A 58 14.47 -10.43 -5.27
CA ASP A 58 13.83 -9.55 -6.24
C ASP A 58 14.50 -8.17 -6.22
N LYS A 59 15.22 -7.85 -7.30
CA LYS A 59 15.90 -6.56 -7.47
C LYS A 59 14.92 -5.38 -7.54
N ALA A 60 13.67 -5.63 -7.93
CA ALA A 60 12.62 -4.64 -7.99
C ALA A 60 11.77 -4.59 -6.72
N ALA A 61 12.11 -5.38 -5.68
CA ALA A 61 11.35 -5.44 -4.45
C ALA A 61 11.05 -4.04 -3.91
N THR A 62 9.78 -3.83 -3.58
CA THR A 62 9.27 -2.57 -3.05
C THR A 62 8.57 -2.84 -1.73
N LEU A 63 9.06 -2.21 -0.66
CA LEU A 63 8.45 -2.23 0.67
C LEU A 63 7.21 -1.34 0.68
N VAL A 64 6.24 -1.73 1.50
CA VAL A 64 5.17 -0.85 1.97
C VAL A 64 5.47 -0.49 3.41
N VAL A 65 5.58 0.81 3.68
CA VAL A 65 6.01 1.36 4.96
C VAL A 65 4.89 2.19 5.55
N ALA A 66 4.59 1.96 6.82
CA ALA A 66 3.64 2.78 7.56
C ALA A 66 4.09 4.26 7.56
N PRO A 67 3.15 5.23 7.57
CA PRO A 67 3.48 6.63 7.72
C PRO A 67 4.28 6.86 9.00
N LYS A 68 5.14 7.88 8.99
CA LYS A 68 5.77 8.37 10.22
C LYS A 68 4.69 8.90 11.16
N LEU A 69 4.95 8.87 12.46
CA LEU A 69 3.95 9.25 13.46
C LEU A 69 3.55 10.73 13.36
N ASP A 70 4.50 11.61 13.04
CA ASP A 70 4.32 13.06 12.89
C ASP A 70 3.39 13.46 11.74
N VAL A 71 3.16 12.58 10.76
CA VAL A 71 2.22 12.81 9.66
C VAL A 71 0.86 12.15 9.87
N VAL A 72 0.69 11.42 10.97
CA VAL A 72 -0.58 10.80 11.37
C VAL A 72 -1.31 11.76 12.30
N ALA A 73 -2.63 11.82 12.16
CA ALA A 73 -3.46 12.66 13.01
C ALA A 73 -3.40 12.16 14.47
N PRO A 74 -3.15 13.02 15.48
CA PRO A 74 -2.95 12.60 16.86
C PRO A 74 -4.06 11.72 17.44
N GLU A 75 -5.31 11.94 17.03
CA GLU A 75 -6.47 11.16 17.44
C GLU A 75 -6.42 9.68 17.01
N LEU A 76 -5.55 9.34 16.07
CA LEU A 76 -5.33 7.97 15.61
C LEU A 76 -4.21 7.26 16.36
N HIS A 77 -3.31 7.97 17.06
CA HIS A 77 -2.06 7.40 17.57
C HIS A 77 -2.24 6.14 18.43
N ASP A 78 -3.25 6.15 19.30
CA ASP A 78 -3.49 5.07 20.25
C ASP A 78 -4.64 4.16 19.80
N LYS A 79 -5.14 4.33 18.57
CA LYS A 79 -6.13 3.42 17.97
C LYS A 79 -5.50 2.06 17.71
N GLU A 80 -6.24 1.02 18.04
CA GLU A 80 -5.85 -0.35 17.76
C GLU A 80 -5.90 -0.63 16.25
N THR A 81 -4.85 -1.26 15.74
CA THR A 81 -4.80 -1.82 14.38
C THR A 81 -4.93 -3.34 14.39
N ARG A 82 -4.68 -3.96 15.55
CA ARG A 82 -4.90 -5.38 15.81
C ARG A 82 -5.26 -5.58 17.28
N ALA A 83 -6.43 -6.15 17.54
CA ALA A 83 -6.79 -6.60 18.88
C ALA A 83 -5.89 -7.76 19.32
N ALA A 84 -5.62 -7.86 20.63
CA ALA A 84 -4.97 -9.02 21.19
C ALA A 84 -5.82 -10.28 20.95
N SER A 85 -5.20 -11.41 20.59
CA SER A 85 -5.96 -12.66 20.52
C SER A 85 -6.26 -13.18 21.92
N THR A 86 -7.45 -13.77 22.10
CA THR A 86 -7.83 -14.46 23.35
C THR A 86 -6.90 -15.64 23.68
N SER A 87 -6.16 -16.14 22.68
CA SER A 87 -5.15 -17.19 22.83
C SER A 87 -3.76 -16.67 23.23
N GLY A 88 -3.58 -15.35 23.42
CA GLY A 88 -2.31 -14.72 23.80
C GLY A 88 -1.20 -14.76 22.73
N ARG A 89 -1.45 -15.39 21.58
CA ARG A 89 -0.46 -15.55 20.49
C ARG A 89 -0.21 -14.25 19.72
N ASP A 90 -1.21 -13.37 19.71
CA ASP A 90 -1.13 -12.08 19.03
C ASP A 90 -1.18 -10.95 20.04
N ARG A 91 -0.09 -10.18 20.10
CA ARG A 91 -0.02 -8.95 20.88
C ARG A 91 -0.89 -7.88 20.22
N GLN A 92 -1.57 -7.09 21.05
CA GLN A 92 -2.24 -5.86 20.63
C GLN A 92 -1.26 -4.96 19.86
N GLN A 93 -1.73 -4.30 18.81
CA GLN A 93 -0.94 -3.31 18.07
C GLN A 93 -1.72 -2.02 17.95
N THR A 94 -1.03 -0.91 18.16
CA THR A 94 -1.54 0.44 17.96
C THR A 94 -0.93 1.09 16.72
N VAL A 95 -1.55 2.16 16.24
CA VAL A 95 -1.02 3.01 15.17
C VAL A 95 0.40 3.48 15.49
N ARG A 96 0.61 3.97 16.71
CA ARG A 96 1.92 4.46 17.17
C ARG A 96 3.02 3.41 17.08
N GLU A 97 2.73 2.17 17.47
CA GLU A 97 3.71 1.07 17.46
C GLU A 97 4.13 0.64 16.05
N ILE A 98 3.29 0.85 15.03
CA ILE A 98 3.60 0.44 13.66
C ILE A 98 4.17 1.58 12.79
N CYS A 99 3.99 2.84 13.20
CA CYS A 99 4.42 4.01 12.44
C CYS A 99 5.91 3.95 12.07
N GLY A 100 6.23 4.35 10.83
CA GLY A 100 7.58 4.33 10.29
C GLY A 100 8.15 2.95 9.96
N HIS A 101 7.48 1.85 10.34
CA HIS A 101 7.97 0.52 10.09
C HIS A 101 7.41 -0.10 8.79
N PRO A 102 8.18 -1.00 8.14
CA PRO A 102 7.65 -1.82 7.05
C PRO A 102 6.53 -2.73 7.53
N VAL A 103 5.43 -2.78 6.76
CA VAL A 103 4.26 -3.64 6.99
C VAL A 103 4.19 -4.81 6.01
N GLY A 104 4.92 -4.71 4.89
CA GLY A 104 4.87 -5.71 3.83
C GLY A 104 5.64 -5.32 2.59
N ARG A 105 5.43 -6.08 1.52
CA ARG A 105 5.99 -5.82 0.19
C ARG A 105 4.89 -5.78 -0.86
N VAL A 106 5.10 -4.98 -1.89
CA VAL A 106 4.30 -5.02 -3.11
C VAL A 106 4.47 -6.40 -3.78
N PRO A 107 3.40 -7.05 -4.27
CA PRO A 107 3.50 -8.34 -4.95
C PRO A 107 4.51 -8.30 -6.10
N LYS A 108 5.25 -9.40 -6.31
CA LYS A 108 6.41 -9.45 -7.22
C LYS A 108 6.13 -8.86 -8.61
N GLY A 109 5.03 -9.23 -9.27
CA GLY A 109 4.65 -8.69 -10.58
C GLY A 109 4.42 -7.17 -10.57
N LEU A 110 3.81 -6.65 -9.49
CA LEU A 110 3.56 -5.22 -9.34
C LEU A 110 4.78 -4.44 -8.83
N SER A 111 5.72 -5.09 -8.12
CA SER A 111 6.94 -4.45 -7.60
C SER A 111 7.75 -3.82 -8.73
N ALA A 112 7.89 -4.48 -9.88
CA ALA A 112 8.56 -3.91 -11.06
C ALA A 112 7.87 -2.63 -11.57
N VAL A 113 6.54 -2.64 -11.64
CA VAL A 113 5.75 -1.49 -12.13
C VAL A 113 5.84 -0.31 -11.17
N VAL A 114 5.68 -0.57 -9.87
CA VAL A 114 5.79 0.45 -8.83
C VAL A 114 7.21 1.01 -8.78
N ARG A 115 8.23 0.15 -8.87
CA ARG A 115 9.64 0.58 -8.90
C ARG A 115 9.94 1.45 -10.11
N PHE A 116 9.46 1.06 -11.30
CA PHE A 116 9.60 1.85 -12.53
C PHE A 116 8.99 3.24 -12.38
N ALA A 117 7.77 3.34 -11.84
CA ALA A 117 7.10 4.61 -11.65
C ALA A 117 7.83 5.50 -10.64
N ILE A 118 8.25 4.95 -9.49
CA ILE A 118 9.04 5.69 -8.48
C ILE A 118 10.33 6.23 -9.10
N ASN A 119 11.07 5.41 -9.84
CA ASN A 119 12.29 5.84 -10.54
C ASN A 119 12.01 6.93 -11.59
N SER A 120 10.78 7.00 -12.11
CA SER A 120 10.33 7.99 -13.07
C SER A 120 9.69 9.23 -12.40
N GLY A 121 9.89 9.41 -11.10
CA GLY A 121 9.43 10.57 -10.34
C GLY A 121 7.98 10.49 -9.85
N TRP A 122 7.33 9.34 -9.91
CA TRP A 122 5.98 9.17 -9.37
C TRP A 122 6.02 8.91 -7.86
N GLY A 123 5.08 9.51 -7.13
CA GLY A 123 4.75 9.09 -5.77
C GLY A 123 3.92 7.80 -5.81
N ALA A 124 4.22 6.85 -4.93
CA ALA A 124 3.47 5.59 -4.82
C ALA A 124 3.10 5.31 -3.36
N TYR A 125 1.81 5.10 -3.14
CA TYR A 125 1.20 4.99 -1.83
C TYR A 125 0.17 3.85 -1.82
N CYS A 126 -0.26 3.43 -0.65
CA CYS A 126 -1.44 2.59 -0.50
C CYS A 126 -2.07 2.77 0.89
N TRP A 127 -3.31 2.34 1.04
CA TRP A 127 -3.95 2.21 2.35
C TRP A 127 -4.63 0.84 2.47
N TYR A 128 -4.82 0.42 3.71
CA TYR A 128 -5.40 -0.88 4.03
C TYR A 128 -6.93 -0.86 3.97
N LEU A 129 -7.50 -1.87 3.32
CA LEU A 129 -8.94 -2.01 3.10
C LEU A 129 -9.66 -2.80 4.22
N GLY A 130 -9.00 -3.07 5.34
CA GLY A 130 -9.60 -3.77 6.49
C GLY A 130 -9.58 -5.30 6.38
N THR A 131 -9.48 -5.83 5.17
CA THR A 131 -9.58 -7.28 4.90
C THR A 131 -8.25 -7.92 4.54
N MET A 132 -8.14 -9.21 4.86
CA MET A 132 -6.99 -10.05 4.50
C MET A 132 -7.46 -11.20 3.62
N THR A 133 -6.61 -11.60 2.69
CA THR A 133 -6.80 -12.81 1.88
C THR A 133 -5.74 -13.83 2.25
N HIS A 134 -6.09 -15.10 2.12
CA HIS A 134 -5.15 -16.19 2.23
C HIS A 134 -5.05 -16.79 0.84
N ASP A 135 -3.83 -17.01 0.35
CA ASP A 135 -3.67 -18.03 -0.69
C ASP A 135 -4.12 -19.35 -0.03
N GLY A 136 -4.83 -20.20 -0.78
CA GLY A 136 -5.33 -21.47 -0.25
C GLY A 136 -4.22 -22.42 0.23
N PRO A 137 -4.42 -23.75 0.28
CA PRO A 137 -3.47 -24.70 0.88
C PRO A 137 -2.10 -24.81 0.17
N VAL A 138 -1.77 -23.91 -0.76
CA VAL A 138 -0.48 -23.82 -1.44
C VAL A 138 0.60 -23.45 -0.43
N ARG A 139 1.54 -24.38 -0.21
CA ARG A 139 2.69 -24.25 0.70
C ARG A 139 3.40 -22.90 0.48
N GLY A 140 3.43 -22.06 1.50
CA GLY A 140 4.20 -20.80 1.54
C GLY A 140 3.40 -19.52 1.35
N GLY A 141 2.11 -19.59 1.05
CA GLY A 141 1.22 -18.43 0.95
C GLY A 141 0.78 -17.91 2.32
N GLY A 142 1.57 -17.03 2.93
CA GLY A 142 1.13 -16.35 4.15
C GLY A 142 -0.02 -15.37 3.89
N PRO A 143 -0.70 -14.87 4.95
CA PRO A 143 -1.79 -13.92 4.80
C PRO A 143 -1.35 -12.65 4.03
N LYS A 144 -2.26 -12.10 3.24
CA LYS A 144 -2.06 -10.91 2.40
C LYS A 144 -3.02 -9.82 2.82
N LEU A 145 -2.53 -8.59 2.92
CA LEU A 145 -3.36 -7.44 3.27
C LEU A 145 -4.00 -6.91 1.98
N ASN A 146 -5.33 -6.79 1.92
CA ASN A 146 -5.97 -6.13 0.78
C ASN A 146 -5.77 -4.61 0.91
N VAL A 147 -5.28 -4.00 -0.16
CA VAL A 147 -4.97 -2.57 -0.20
C VAL A 147 -5.52 -1.94 -1.47
N CYS A 148 -5.68 -0.62 -1.43
CA CYS A 148 -5.77 0.18 -2.63
C CYS A 148 -4.49 0.98 -2.77
N TYR A 149 -3.82 0.81 -3.91
CA TYR A 149 -2.65 1.58 -4.30
C TYR A 149 -3.07 2.88 -4.96
N VAL A 150 -2.30 3.93 -4.73
CA VAL A 150 -2.40 5.21 -5.43
C VAL A 150 -1.04 5.67 -5.90
N MET A 151 -0.96 6.02 -7.17
CA MET A 151 0.23 6.51 -7.82
C MET A 151 -0.06 7.88 -8.41
N VAL A 152 0.85 8.83 -8.16
CA VAL A 152 0.68 10.24 -8.55
C VAL A 152 1.91 10.69 -9.32
N GLY A 153 1.73 11.26 -10.50
CA GLY A 153 2.82 11.73 -11.34
C GLY A 153 2.34 12.43 -12.61
N GLY A 154 3.19 12.50 -13.63
CA GLY A 154 2.89 13.23 -14.87
C GLY A 154 2.02 12.45 -15.86
N LYS A 155 1.02 13.10 -16.47
CA LYS A 155 0.06 12.47 -17.41
C LYS A 155 0.71 11.66 -18.53
N ARG A 156 1.87 12.12 -19.05
CA ARG A 156 2.57 11.50 -20.18
C ARG A 156 2.86 10.01 -19.99
N MET A 157 3.03 9.56 -18.74
CA MET A 157 3.35 8.16 -18.43
C MET A 157 2.17 7.34 -17.91
N ALA A 158 0.99 7.97 -17.73
CA ALA A 158 -0.13 7.33 -17.05
C ALA A 158 -0.61 6.07 -17.79
N ASP A 159 -0.76 6.14 -19.11
CA ASP A 159 -1.27 5.02 -19.91
C ASP A 159 -0.35 3.80 -19.90
N GLU A 160 0.97 4.03 -19.92
CA GLU A 160 1.97 2.97 -19.84
C GLU A 160 1.90 2.28 -18.46
N ILE A 161 1.85 3.07 -17.38
CA ILE A 161 1.75 2.54 -16.02
C ILE A 161 0.45 1.76 -15.85
N VAL A 162 -0.69 2.28 -16.32
CA VAL A 162 -1.99 1.57 -16.28
C VAL A 162 -1.91 0.24 -17.04
N ARG A 163 -1.30 0.22 -18.23
CA ARG A 163 -1.13 -1.01 -19.02
C ARG A 163 -0.30 -2.05 -18.25
N GLN A 164 0.79 -1.62 -17.62
CA GLN A 164 1.62 -2.50 -16.82
C GLN A 164 0.91 -2.99 -15.55
N ILE A 165 0.13 -2.15 -14.87
CA ILE A 165 -0.68 -2.56 -13.70
C ILE A 165 -1.67 -3.66 -14.09
N ARG A 166 -2.39 -3.49 -15.21
CA ARG A 166 -3.35 -4.50 -15.72
C ARG A 166 -2.67 -5.85 -15.96
N ARG A 167 -1.54 -5.84 -16.67
CA ARG A 167 -0.77 -7.06 -17.00
C ARG A 167 -0.24 -7.78 -15.77
N ASN A 168 0.01 -7.06 -14.68
CA ASN A 168 0.60 -7.59 -13.45
C ASN A 168 -0.42 -7.82 -12.33
N GLY A 169 -1.72 -7.84 -12.65
CA GLY A 169 -2.78 -8.29 -11.73
C GLY A 169 -3.35 -7.22 -10.81
N GLY A 170 -3.15 -5.92 -11.12
CA GLY A 170 -3.94 -4.86 -10.49
C GLY A 170 -5.39 -4.86 -10.98
N ARG A 171 -6.33 -4.55 -10.09
CA ARG A 171 -7.78 -4.58 -10.34
C ARG A 171 -8.41 -3.22 -10.04
N ASP A 172 -9.68 -3.04 -10.42
CA ASP A 172 -10.48 -1.83 -10.13
C ASP A 172 -9.74 -0.52 -10.45
N ILE A 173 -9.08 -0.49 -11.61
CA ILE A 173 -8.16 0.58 -11.96
C ILE A 173 -8.94 1.83 -12.35
N ASN A 174 -8.63 2.95 -11.70
CA ASN A 174 -9.18 4.27 -12.02
C ASN A 174 -8.05 5.25 -12.32
N VAL A 175 -8.29 6.15 -13.27
CA VAL A 175 -7.39 7.25 -13.63
C VAL A 175 -8.16 8.57 -13.40
N LEU A 176 -7.57 9.49 -12.65
CA LEU A 176 -8.11 10.80 -12.29
C LEU A 176 -7.17 11.92 -12.74
#